data_AF-A0AAJ6NQP4-F1
#
_entry.id   AF-A0AAJ6NQP4-F1
#
_cell.length_a   1.000
_cell.length_b   1.000
_cell.length_c   1.000
_cell.angle_alpha   90.00
_cell.angle_beta   90.00
_cell.angle_gamma   90.00
#
_symmetry.space_group_name_H-M   'P 1'
#
loop_
_entity.id
_entity.type
_entity.pdbx_description
1 polymer ?
#
loop_
_entity_poly.entity_id
_entity_poly.type
_entity_poly.pdbx_seq_one_letter_code
_entity_poly.pdbx_strand_id
1 'polypeptide(L)'
;MPQNTNKINLPWTEEHEAFCYKHHICPAAKSLWQWLMRQGEISAEVEPDLSEFNATVAKSRGKGYSHNYLKQIFNQLVEHRVIQIVKQYSWKIYKLLVRPLEWLKPPRKKREKNLQNHNFSDTLDPSKDNSVVPGNIQQQHPDHDINKQLLEEKGIYFNENITEVLDRPVNEIRLSVLVFDLRGGFDKIPNPEGFIRQCLREEWWLEKRNYSRILQMFGNSTEWDELFPSG
;
A
#
# COMPACT_ATOMS: atom_id res chain seq x y z
N MET A 1 -38.34 8.44 -8.47
CA MET A 1 -37.96 8.81 -7.09
C MET A 1 -36.45 8.65 -6.98
N PRO A 2 -35.65 9.71 -6.84
CA PRO A 2 -34.21 9.58 -6.79
C PRO A 2 -33.78 9.28 -5.36
N GLN A 3 -33.10 8.15 -5.16
CA GLN A 3 -32.48 7.79 -3.90
C GLN A 3 -31.40 8.82 -3.57
N ASN A 4 -31.61 9.53 -2.47
CA ASN A 4 -30.67 10.51 -1.95
C ASN A 4 -29.54 9.74 -1.26
N THR A 5 -28.56 9.27 -2.04
CA THR A 5 -27.32 8.72 -1.49
C THR A 5 -26.65 9.83 -0.69
N ASN A 6 -26.58 9.66 0.63
CA ASN A 6 -25.91 10.59 1.54
C ASN A 6 -24.51 10.88 1.01
N LYS A 7 -24.31 12.07 0.44
CA LYS A 7 -23.00 12.54 -0.01
C LYS A 7 -22.17 12.81 1.23
N ILE A 8 -21.38 11.83 1.64
CA ILE A 8 -20.37 12.01 2.68
C ILE A 8 -19.31 12.94 2.08
N ASN A 9 -19.38 14.22 2.41
CA ASN A 9 -18.33 15.18 2.06
C ASN A 9 -17.14 14.91 2.99
N LEU A 10 -16.18 14.14 2.51
CA LEU A 10 -14.93 13.96 3.24
C LEU A 10 -14.14 15.29 3.27
N PRO A 11 -13.63 15.70 4.44
CA PRO A 11 -12.93 16.96 4.58
C PRO A 11 -11.57 16.90 3.87
N TRP A 12 -11.34 17.84 2.96
CA TRP A 12 -10.02 18.08 2.38
C TRP A 12 -9.09 18.64 3.46
N THR A 13 -8.01 17.92 3.78
CA THR A 13 -7.10 18.29 4.89
C THR A 13 -5.81 18.96 4.39
N GLU A 14 -5.07 19.59 5.30
CA GLU A 14 -3.74 20.17 5.02
C GLU A 14 -2.75 19.14 4.47
N GLU A 15 -2.89 17.85 4.86
CA GLU A 15 -2.04 16.79 4.33
C GLU A 15 -2.25 16.57 2.82
N HIS A 16 -3.49 16.75 2.32
CA HIS A 16 -3.77 16.71 0.89
C HIS A 16 -3.09 17.85 0.15
N GLU A 17 -3.05 19.04 0.75
CA GLU A 17 -2.32 20.19 0.19
C GLU A 17 -0.81 19.93 0.15
N ALA A 18 -0.24 19.45 1.26
CA ALA A 18 1.17 19.10 1.34
C ALA A 18 1.55 18.04 0.28
N PHE A 19 0.69 17.04 0.06
CA PHE A 19 0.88 16.05 -0.99
C PHE A 19 0.89 16.68 -2.39
N CYS A 20 -0.05 17.58 -2.67
CA CYS A 20 -0.11 18.27 -3.96
C CYS A 20 1.17 19.08 -4.22
N TYR A 21 1.67 19.80 -3.22
CA TYR A 21 2.92 20.56 -3.35
C TYR A 21 4.12 19.64 -3.57
N LYS A 22 4.25 18.58 -2.76
CA LYS A 22 5.36 17.63 -2.85
C LYS A 22 5.44 16.94 -4.23
N HIS A 23 4.29 16.52 -4.76
CA HIS A 23 4.21 15.78 -6.01
C HIS A 23 3.94 16.67 -7.23
N HIS A 24 3.98 17.99 -7.08
CA HIS A 24 3.77 18.94 -8.16
C HIS A 24 2.43 18.72 -8.90
N ILE A 25 1.40 18.33 -8.16
CA ILE A 25 0.05 18.14 -8.69
C ILE A 25 -0.50 19.50 -9.09
N CYS A 26 -0.86 19.65 -10.37
CA CYS A 26 -1.33 20.94 -10.85
C CYS A 26 -2.68 21.32 -10.21
N PRO A 27 -3.02 22.62 -10.12
CA PRO A 27 -4.26 23.07 -9.47
C PRO A 27 -5.54 22.43 -10.07
N ALA A 28 -5.54 22.17 -11.37
CA ALA A 28 -6.68 21.51 -12.03
C ALA A 28 -6.83 20.04 -11.61
N ALA A 29 -5.72 19.30 -11.50
CA ALA A 29 -5.72 17.94 -10.98
C ALA A 29 -6.12 17.90 -9.49
N LYS A 30 -5.68 18.89 -8.68
CA LYS A 30 -6.15 19.06 -7.30
C LYS A 30 -7.67 19.22 -7.24
N SER A 31 -8.25 20.09 -8.08
CA SER A 31 -9.71 20.27 -8.13
C SER A 31 -10.46 19.01 -8.55
N LEU A 32 -9.90 18.23 -9.48
CA LEU A 32 -10.45 16.94 -9.88
C LEU A 32 -10.44 15.95 -8.71
N TRP A 33 -9.33 15.86 -7.98
CA TRP A 33 -9.25 15.00 -6.79
C TRP A 33 -10.26 15.40 -5.72
N GLN A 34 -10.35 16.70 -5.40
CA GLN A 34 -11.36 17.23 -4.49
C GLN A 34 -12.79 16.88 -4.91
N TRP A 35 -13.07 16.96 -6.22
CA TRP A 35 -14.37 16.61 -6.75
C TRP A 35 -14.66 15.10 -6.60
N LEU A 36 -13.66 14.24 -6.86
CA LEU A 36 -13.80 12.79 -6.70
C LEU A 36 -14.06 12.38 -5.25
N MET A 37 -13.39 13.01 -4.29
CA MET A 37 -13.62 12.78 -2.86
C MET A 37 -15.04 13.13 -2.39
N ARG A 38 -15.80 13.92 -3.18
CA ARG A 38 -17.20 14.27 -2.89
C ARG A 38 -18.21 13.29 -3.51
N GLN A 39 -17.77 12.39 -4.40
CA GLN A 39 -18.66 11.48 -5.12
C GLN A 39 -18.97 10.18 -4.36
N GLY A 40 -18.23 9.87 -3.30
CA GLY A 40 -18.42 8.63 -2.53
C GLY A 40 -17.41 8.48 -1.41
N GLU A 41 -17.43 7.30 -0.80
CA GLU A 41 -16.51 6.91 0.27
C GLU A 41 -15.11 6.64 -0.29
N ILE A 42 -14.07 7.07 0.42
CA ILE A 42 -12.67 6.77 0.06
C ILE A 42 -12.48 5.26 0.14
N SER A 43 -11.64 4.70 -0.73
CA SER A 43 -11.45 3.24 -0.87
C SER A 43 -12.65 2.47 -1.42
N ALA A 44 -13.78 3.11 -1.70
CA ALA A 44 -14.87 2.48 -2.44
C ALA A 44 -14.70 2.66 -3.95
N GLU A 45 -15.23 1.70 -4.71
CA GLU A 45 -15.33 1.83 -6.16
C GLU A 45 -16.39 2.88 -6.51
N VAL A 46 -15.97 3.94 -7.18
CA VAL A 46 -16.83 5.00 -7.69
C VAL A 46 -16.85 4.97 -9.22
N GLU A 47 -17.97 5.37 -9.81
CA GLU A 47 -18.14 5.46 -11.27
C GLU A 47 -18.26 6.91 -11.75
N PRO A 48 -17.18 7.72 -11.68
CA PRO A 48 -17.25 9.12 -12.06
C PRO A 48 -17.33 9.31 -13.58
N ASP A 49 -18.14 10.28 -14.00
CA ASP A 49 -18.12 10.84 -15.36
C ASP A 49 -17.33 12.17 -15.37
N LEU A 50 -16.20 12.20 -16.09
CA LEU A 50 -15.37 13.40 -16.25
C LEU A 50 -16.10 14.55 -16.95
N SER A 51 -17.17 14.27 -17.70
CA SER A 51 -18.01 15.31 -18.29
C SER A 51 -18.87 16.03 -17.25
N GLU A 52 -19.28 15.36 -16.17
CA GLU A 52 -19.95 16.01 -15.04
C GLU A 52 -18.99 16.92 -14.29
N PHE A 53 -17.77 16.44 -14.00
CA PHE A 53 -16.71 17.29 -13.47
C PHE A 53 -16.49 18.51 -14.36
N ASN A 54 -16.35 18.32 -15.68
CA ASN A 54 -16.10 19.43 -16.58
C ASN A 54 -17.26 20.43 -16.64
N ALA A 55 -18.50 19.96 -16.52
CA ALA A 55 -19.67 20.82 -16.40
C ALA A 55 -19.66 21.63 -15.10
N THR A 56 -19.24 21.05 -13.97
CA THR A 56 -19.09 21.80 -12.71
C THR A 56 -18.00 22.88 -12.81
N VAL A 57 -16.89 22.58 -13.48
CA VAL A 57 -15.81 23.56 -13.74
C VAL A 57 -16.28 24.67 -14.67
N ALA A 58 -17.03 24.34 -15.73
CA ALA A 58 -17.58 25.33 -16.65
C ALA A 58 -18.53 26.32 -15.94
N LYS A 59 -19.31 25.83 -14.97
CA LYS A 59 -20.19 26.69 -14.16
C LYS A 59 -19.41 27.68 -13.28
N SER A 60 -18.27 27.28 -12.72
CA SER A 60 -17.49 28.14 -11.82
C SER A 60 -16.47 29.04 -12.54
N ARG A 61 -15.86 28.57 -13.63
CA ARG A 61 -14.81 29.27 -14.39
C ARG A 61 -15.31 29.91 -15.69
N GLY A 62 -16.57 29.70 -16.06
CA GLY A 62 -17.17 30.14 -17.33
C GLY A 62 -16.82 29.27 -18.54
N LYS A 63 -15.74 28.48 -18.49
CA LYS A 63 -15.35 27.53 -19.54
C LYS A 63 -14.78 26.24 -18.95
N GLY A 64 -15.21 25.11 -19.51
CA GLY A 64 -14.66 23.80 -19.16
C GLY A 64 -13.25 23.60 -19.71
N TYR A 65 -12.56 22.61 -19.18
CA TYR A 65 -11.31 22.11 -19.72
C TYR A 65 -11.51 21.42 -21.07
N SER A 66 -10.47 21.45 -21.90
CA SER A 66 -10.43 20.68 -23.14
C SER A 66 -10.29 19.18 -22.83
N HIS A 67 -10.75 18.33 -23.75
CA HIS A 67 -10.66 16.87 -23.63
C HIS A 67 -9.23 16.39 -23.33
N ASN A 68 -8.23 16.89 -24.06
CA ASN A 68 -6.84 16.46 -23.87
C ASN A 68 -6.29 16.89 -22.51
N TYR A 69 -6.67 18.09 -22.06
CA TYR A 69 -6.26 18.56 -20.74
C TYR A 69 -6.91 17.77 -19.60
N LEU A 70 -8.19 17.40 -19.74
CA LEU A 70 -8.86 16.49 -18.78
C LEU A 70 -8.13 15.14 -18.67
N LYS A 71 -7.75 14.55 -19.80
CA LYS A 71 -6.95 13.31 -19.80
C LYS A 71 -5.61 13.51 -19.11
N GLN A 72 -4.94 14.62 -19.36
CA GLN A 72 -3.65 14.93 -18.75
C GLN A 72 -3.75 15.03 -17.22
N ILE A 73 -4.70 15.82 -16.70
CA ILE A 73 -4.86 15.98 -15.25
C ILE A 73 -5.35 14.69 -14.58
N PHE A 74 -6.17 13.89 -15.26
CA PHE A 74 -6.59 12.58 -14.77
C PHE A 74 -5.41 11.62 -14.68
N ASN A 75 -4.60 11.55 -15.74
CA ASN A 75 -3.40 10.72 -15.76
C ASN A 75 -2.38 11.14 -14.69
N GLN A 76 -2.26 12.43 -14.39
CA GLN A 76 -1.39 12.90 -13.30
C GLN A 76 -1.81 12.31 -11.94
N LEU A 77 -3.11 12.22 -11.66
CA LEU A 77 -3.61 11.60 -10.43
C LEU A 77 -3.38 10.08 -10.41
N VAL A 78 -3.48 9.42 -11.56
CA VAL A 78 -3.15 7.98 -11.69
C VAL A 78 -1.65 7.73 -11.48
N GLU A 79 -0.79 8.57 -12.07
CA GLU A 79 0.67 8.48 -11.96
C GLU A 79 1.14 8.64 -10.51
N HIS A 80 0.55 9.57 -9.76
CA HIS A 80 0.82 9.74 -8.33
C HIS A 80 0.03 8.79 -7.43
N ARG A 81 -0.60 7.76 -8.01
CA ARG A 81 -1.36 6.71 -7.31
C ARG A 81 -2.55 7.23 -6.49
N VAL A 82 -2.97 8.47 -6.68
CA VAL A 82 -4.15 9.04 -6.03
C VAL A 82 -5.42 8.29 -6.46
N ILE A 83 -5.44 7.86 -7.73
CA ILE A 83 -6.55 7.15 -8.35
C ILE A 83 -6.07 5.81 -8.90
N GLN A 84 -6.85 4.76 -8.67
CA GLN A 84 -6.69 3.47 -9.30
C GLN A 84 -7.86 3.17 -10.22
N ILE A 85 -7.59 2.99 -11.51
CA ILE A 85 -8.62 2.61 -12.49
C ILE A 85 -8.91 1.11 -12.34
N VAL A 86 -10.16 0.78 -12.00
CA VAL A 86 -10.67 -0.60 -11.97
C VAL A 86 -11.13 -1.01 -13.36
N LYS A 87 -11.96 -0.16 -13.99
CA LYS A 87 -12.50 -0.40 -15.32
C LYS A 87 -12.67 0.92 -16.07
N GLN A 88 -12.54 0.86 -17.40
CA GLN A 88 -12.82 1.99 -18.26
C GLN A 88 -13.99 1.63 -19.18
N TYR A 89 -15.08 2.42 -19.11
CA TYR A 89 -16.24 2.23 -19.99
C TYR A 89 -16.16 3.11 -21.23
N SER A 90 -15.62 4.33 -21.07
CA SER A 90 -15.33 5.24 -22.17
C SER A 90 -14.15 6.14 -21.79
N TRP A 91 -13.77 7.08 -22.66
CA TRP A 91 -12.73 8.05 -22.31
C TRP A 91 -13.12 8.97 -21.14
N LYS A 92 -14.43 9.10 -20.84
CA LYS A 92 -14.96 9.99 -19.81
C LYS A 92 -15.58 9.26 -18.61
N ILE A 93 -15.98 8.00 -18.76
CA ILE A 93 -16.61 7.21 -17.68
C ILE A 93 -15.67 6.07 -17.27
N TYR A 94 -15.36 6.03 -15.99
CA TYR A 94 -14.45 5.05 -15.38
C TYR A 94 -15.14 4.44 -14.16
N LYS A 95 -14.79 3.20 -13.85
CA LYS A 95 -14.90 2.63 -12.50
C LYS A 95 -13.52 2.74 -11.88
N LEU A 96 -13.39 3.47 -10.77
CA LEU A 96 -12.11 3.74 -10.14
C LEU A 96 -12.23 3.79 -8.62
N LEU A 97 -11.10 3.64 -7.95
CA LEU A 97 -10.97 3.78 -6.52
C LEU A 97 -10.09 5.01 -6.23
N VAL A 98 -10.53 5.85 -5.30
CA VAL A 98 -9.74 6.97 -4.77
C VAL A 98 -9.02 6.47 -3.53
N ARG A 99 -7.68 6.48 -3.55
CA ARG A 99 -6.88 5.95 -2.44
C ARG A 99 -6.89 6.92 -1.26
N PRO A 100 -6.97 6.43 0.00
CA PRO A 100 -6.72 7.25 1.17
C PRO A 100 -5.31 7.84 1.14
N LEU A 101 -5.14 9.00 1.74
CA LEU A 101 -3.85 9.66 1.79
C LEU A 101 -2.80 8.84 2.56
N GLU A 102 -3.23 8.00 3.50
CA GLU A 102 -2.39 7.08 4.26
C GLU A 102 -1.69 6.07 3.35
N TRP A 103 -2.35 5.63 2.29
CA TRP A 103 -1.81 4.70 1.29
C TRP A 103 -0.86 5.38 0.30
N LEU A 104 -0.76 6.71 0.34
CA LEU A 104 0.14 7.50 -0.50
C LEU A 104 1.44 7.87 0.24
N LYS A 105 1.50 7.67 1.56
CA LYS A 105 2.72 7.88 2.35
C LYS A 105 3.65 6.67 2.13
N PRO A 106 4.94 6.87 1.78
CA PRO A 106 5.88 5.76 1.82
C PRO A 106 5.88 5.17 3.24
N PRO A 107 6.02 3.85 3.41
CA PRO A 107 6.08 3.22 4.73
C PRO A 107 7.08 3.99 5.58
N ARG A 108 6.66 4.44 6.78
CA ARG A 108 7.57 5.12 7.71
C ARG A 108 8.74 4.19 7.94
N LYS A 109 9.92 4.52 7.40
CA LYS A 109 11.16 3.86 7.77
C LYS A 109 11.21 3.87 9.29
N LYS A 110 11.26 2.69 9.92
CA LYS A 110 11.55 2.60 11.36
C LYS A 110 12.79 3.45 11.59
N ARG A 111 12.65 4.43 12.49
CA ARG A 111 13.69 5.38 12.88
C ARG A 111 14.98 4.59 13.11
N GLU A 112 16.01 4.83 12.30
CA GLU A 112 17.34 4.33 12.60
C GLU A 112 17.69 4.87 13.99
N LYS A 113 17.77 3.98 14.97
CA LYS A 113 18.31 4.32 16.29
C LYS A 113 19.75 4.75 16.00
N ASN A 114 20.03 6.03 16.21
CA ASN A 114 21.37 6.60 16.21
C ASN A 114 22.29 5.73 17.07
N LEU A 115 23.12 4.91 16.42
CA LEU A 115 24.31 4.31 17.02
C LEU A 115 25.40 5.37 17.06
N GLN A 116 25.29 6.29 18.01
CA GLN A 116 26.46 7.01 18.50
C GLN A 116 27.19 6.10 19.50
N ASN A 117 27.94 5.15 18.97
CA ASN A 117 28.97 4.45 19.74
C ASN A 117 30.16 5.40 19.89
N HIS A 118 30.14 6.24 20.92
CA HIS A 118 31.38 6.80 21.46
C HIS A 118 31.98 5.74 22.39
N ASN A 119 32.97 5.02 21.86
CA ASN A 119 33.91 4.25 22.66
C ASN A 119 34.75 5.24 23.48
N PHE A 120 34.56 5.27 24.80
CA PHE A 120 35.59 5.66 25.74
C PHE A 120 35.79 4.49 26.69
N SER A 121 36.96 3.86 26.56
CA SER A 121 37.51 2.93 27.52
C SER A 121 37.97 3.70 28.75
N ASP A 122 37.55 3.28 29.94
CA ASP A 122 38.43 3.28 31.12
C ASP A 122 37.91 2.29 32.19
N THR A 123 38.76 1.29 32.42
CA THR A 123 39.06 0.52 33.64
C THR A 123 38.25 0.80 34.93
N LEU A 124 37.62 -0.24 35.52
CA LEU A 124 38.00 -0.87 36.80
C LEU A 124 36.95 -1.90 37.30
N ASP A 125 37.50 -3.06 37.70
CA ASP A 125 37.06 -4.29 38.40
C ASP A 125 35.69 -4.50 39.12
N PRO A 126 35.35 -5.79 39.42
CA PRO A 126 34.00 -6.27 39.75
C PRO A 126 33.72 -6.36 41.25
N SER A 127 32.48 -6.13 41.66
CA SER A 127 31.98 -6.63 42.96
C SER A 127 30.51 -7.04 42.89
N LYS A 128 30.25 -8.17 43.55
CA LYS A 128 28.97 -8.88 43.70
C LYS A 128 27.94 -8.00 44.43
N ASP A 129 26.67 -8.03 44.04
CA ASP A 129 25.68 -8.90 44.72
C ASP A 129 24.26 -8.77 44.13
N ASN A 130 23.61 -9.93 44.08
CA ASN A 130 22.18 -10.20 44.25
C ASN A 130 21.12 -9.53 43.35
N SER A 131 20.53 -10.43 42.55
CA SER A 131 19.10 -10.79 42.57
C SER A 131 18.33 -10.51 41.29
N VAL A 132 17.40 -11.45 41.06
CA VAL A 132 16.41 -11.52 40.00
C VAL A 132 16.98 -12.05 38.68
N VAL A 133 16.72 -13.34 38.47
CA VAL A 133 16.50 -13.87 37.12
C VAL A 133 15.14 -13.31 36.67
N PRO A 134 15.07 -12.46 35.64
CA PRO A 134 13.98 -12.52 34.70
C PRO A 134 14.52 -13.29 33.50
N GLY A 135 13.89 -14.42 33.20
CA GLY A 135 14.24 -15.24 32.06
C GLY A 135 14.36 -14.37 30.80
N ASN A 136 15.26 -14.80 29.91
CA ASN A 136 15.23 -14.45 28.51
C ASN A 136 13.85 -14.81 27.95
N ILE A 137 12.87 -13.95 28.16
CA ILE A 137 11.75 -13.81 27.25
C ILE A 137 12.30 -12.86 26.19
N GLN A 138 13.15 -13.40 25.31
CA GLN A 138 13.16 -12.93 23.95
C GLN A 138 11.71 -13.03 23.53
N GLN A 139 11.02 -11.88 23.48
CA GLN A 139 9.73 -11.78 22.83
C GLN A 139 9.98 -12.15 21.37
N GLN A 140 9.95 -13.45 21.06
CA GLN A 140 9.73 -13.93 19.72
C GLN A 140 8.43 -13.29 19.29
N HIS A 141 8.51 -12.41 18.29
CA HIS A 141 7.32 -11.87 17.68
C HIS A 141 6.45 -13.07 17.26
N PRO A 142 5.17 -13.15 17.64
CA PRO A 142 4.32 -14.29 17.28
C PRO A 142 4.31 -14.53 15.77
N ASP A 143 4.46 -13.47 14.98
CA ASP A 143 4.54 -13.53 13.52
C ASP A 143 5.83 -14.16 12.99
N HIS A 144 6.94 -14.09 13.73
CA HIS A 144 8.25 -14.61 13.27
C HIS A 144 8.23 -16.13 13.13
N ASP A 145 7.73 -16.84 14.14
CA ASP A 145 7.65 -18.30 14.12
C ASP A 145 6.59 -18.79 13.12
N ILE A 146 5.48 -18.05 13.00
CA ILE A 146 4.44 -18.31 11.99
C ILE A 146 5.01 -18.16 10.57
N ASN A 147 5.74 -17.10 10.30
CA ASN A 147 6.36 -16.84 9.00
C ASN A 147 7.41 -17.88 8.65
N LYS A 148 8.23 -18.28 9.63
CA LYS A 148 9.23 -19.34 9.47
C LYS A 148 8.56 -20.65 9.07
N GLN A 149 7.53 -21.06 9.81
CA GLN A 149 6.77 -22.27 9.51
C GLN A 149 6.14 -22.23 8.12
N LEU A 150 5.51 -21.10 7.75
CA LEU A 150 4.83 -20.97 6.45
C LEU A 150 5.79 -21.07 5.25
N LEU A 151 7.01 -20.57 5.41
CA LEU A 151 8.05 -20.66 4.38
C LEU A 151 8.67 -22.07 4.33
N GLU A 152 8.89 -22.71 5.47
CA GLU A 152 9.39 -24.09 5.56
C GLU A 152 8.40 -25.11 4.96
N GLU A 153 7.09 -24.95 5.21
CA GLU A 153 6.03 -25.77 4.60
C GLU A 153 6.05 -25.73 3.07
N LYS A 154 6.50 -24.60 2.52
CA LYS A 154 6.67 -24.40 1.08
C LYS A 154 8.05 -24.79 0.56
N GLY A 155 8.93 -25.32 1.42
CA GLY A 155 10.31 -25.71 1.08
C GLY A 155 11.23 -24.51 0.82
N ILE A 156 10.86 -23.31 1.25
CA ILE A 156 11.64 -22.08 1.08
C ILE A 156 12.45 -21.84 2.36
N TYR A 157 13.74 -22.18 2.33
CA TYR A 157 14.63 -22.00 3.46
C TYR A 157 15.20 -20.58 3.49
N PHE A 158 15.18 -19.96 4.66
CA PHE A 158 15.71 -18.63 4.91
C PHE A 158 16.89 -18.67 5.88
N ASN A 159 17.90 -17.85 5.62
CA ASN A 159 18.99 -17.67 6.57
C ASN A 159 18.48 -16.88 7.80
N GLU A 160 18.51 -17.53 8.98
CA GLU A 160 18.03 -17.00 10.26
C GLU A 160 18.71 -15.68 10.67
N ASN A 161 19.88 -15.37 10.10
CA ASN A 161 20.58 -14.12 10.38
C ASN A 161 19.96 -12.88 9.71
N ILE A 162 18.97 -13.05 8.82
CA ILE A 162 18.31 -11.95 8.10
C ILE A 162 16.84 -11.91 8.49
N THR A 163 16.54 -11.20 9.58
CA THR A 163 15.19 -11.11 10.17
C THR A 163 14.21 -10.26 9.35
N GLU A 164 14.69 -9.49 8.35
CA GLU A 164 13.88 -8.54 7.56
C GLU A 164 12.61 -9.16 6.97
N VAL A 165 12.67 -10.44 6.57
CA VAL A 165 11.54 -11.17 6.00
C VAL A 165 10.63 -11.74 7.08
N LEU A 166 11.21 -12.35 8.11
CA LEU A 166 10.44 -13.01 9.17
C LEU A 166 9.69 -12.00 10.06
N ASP A 167 10.16 -10.75 10.11
CA ASP A 167 9.53 -9.65 10.85
C ASP A 167 8.37 -8.96 10.07
N ARG A 168 8.02 -9.43 8.87
CA ARG A 168 6.92 -8.87 8.07
C ARG A 168 5.55 -9.37 8.55
N PRO A 169 4.48 -8.60 8.30
CA PRO A 169 3.12 -9.09 8.51
C PRO A 169 2.87 -10.43 7.80
N VAL A 170 2.19 -11.37 8.47
CA VAL A 170 1.95 -12.73 7.98
C VAL A 170 1.22 -12.72 6.62
N ASN A 171 0.31 -11.77 6.41
CA ASN A 171 -0.42 -11.61 5.15
C ASN A 171 0.51 -11.22 3.99
N GLU A 172 1.52 -10.38 4.21
CA GLU A 172 2.52 -10.04 3.19
C GLU A 172 3.37 -11.25 2.80
N ILE A 173 3.71 -12.10 3.78
CA ILE A 173 4.46 -13.33 3.53
C ILE A 173 3.61 -14.30 2.70
N ARG A 174 2.34 -14.51 3.07
CA ARG A 174 1.39 -15.31 2.27
C ARG A 174 1.26 -14.79 0.84
N LEU A 175 1.13 -13.47 0.66
CA LEU A 175 1.05 -12.85 -0.66
C LEU A 175 2.33 -13.06 -1.48
N SER A 176 3.50 -12.96 -0.85
CA SER A 176 4.79 -13.18 -1.53
C SER A 176 4.96 -14.62 -2.01
N VAL A 177 4.52 -15.59 -1.20
CA VAL A 177 4.49 -17.01 -1.56
C VAL A 177 3.49 -17.27 -2.70
N LEU A 178 2.30 -16.65 -2.67
CA LEU A 178 1.33 -16.76 -3.77
C LEU A 178 1.91 -16.22 -5.09
N VAL A 179 2.61 -15.09 -5.05
CA VAL A 179 3.26 -14.53 -6.25
C VAL A 179 4.39 -15.42 -6.75
N PHE A 180 5.14 -16.05 -5.85
CA PHE A 180 6.16 -17.05 -6.20
C PHE A 180 5.53 -18.22 -6.96
N ASP A 181 4.46 -18.81 -6.42
CA ASP A 181 3.73 -19.92 -7.05
C ASP A 181 3.15 -19.48 -8.42
N LEU A 182 2.53 -18.30 -8.50
CA LEU A 182 1.97 -17.75 -9.75
C LEU A 182 3.01 -17.53 -10.86
N ARG A 183 4.26 -17.22 -10.49
CA ARG A 183 5.36 -17.03 -11.44
C ARG A 183 6.09 -18.34 -11.80
N GLY A 184 5.60 -19.47 -11.30
CA GLY A 184 6.06 -20.81 -11.63
C GLY A 184 6.94 -21.47 -10.57
N GLY A 185 7.01 -20.88 -9.36
CA GLY A 185 7.66 -21.47 -8.20
C GLY A 185 9.05 -22.04 -8.49
N PHE A 186 9.35 -23.20 -7.90
CA PHE A 186 10.64 -23.88 -8.05
C PHE A 186 10.96 -24.31 -9.49
N ASP A 187 9.95 -24.46 -10.36
CA ASP A 187 10.17 -24.85 -11.76
C ASP A 187 10.86 -23.72 -12.57
N LYS A 188 10.66 -22.47 -12.15
CA LYS A 188 11.15 -21.29 -12.89
C LYS A 188 12.04 -20.35 -12.08
N ILE A 189 11.98 -20.43 -10.76
CA ILE A 189 12.66 -19.49 -9.86
C ILE A 189 13.73 -20.28 -9.08
N PRO A 190 15.00 -20.21 -9.50
CA PRO A 190 16.07 -20.99 -8.89
C PRO A 190 16.50 -20.46 -7.51
N ASN A 191 16.16 -19.21 -7.18
CA ASN A 191 16.42 -18.61 -5.87
C ASN A 191 15.12 -18.12 -5.22
N PRO A 192 14.37 -19.01 -4.54
CA PRO A 192 13.12 -18.67 -3.87
C PRO A 192 13.31 -17.63 -2.76
N GLU A 193 14.36 -17.76 -1.95
CA GLU A 193 14.66 -16.84 -0.85
C GLU A 193 14.86 -15.40 -1.35
N GLY A 194 15.70 -15.24 -2.38
CA GLY A 194 15.97 -13.95 -3.01
C GLY A 194 14.72 -13.37 -3.69
N PHE A 195 13.92 -14.23 -4.32
CA PHE A 195 12.65 -13.84 -4.92
C PHE A 195 11.68 -13.28 -3.88
N ILE A 196 11.45 -14.00 -2.78
CA ILE A 196 10.52 -13.60 -1.72
C ILE A 196 10.98 -12.27 -1.11
N ARG A 197 12.28 -12.10 -0.85
CA ARG A 197 12.84 -10.81 -0.38
C ARG A 197 12.50 -9.65 -1.32
N GLN A 198 12.75 -9.83 -2.61
CA GLN A 198 12.49 -8.79 -3.58
C GLN A 198 10.99 -8.53 -3.75
N CYS A 199 10.19 -9.59 -3.76
CA CYS A 199 8.74 -9.52 -3.80
C CYS A 199 8.16 -8.73 -2.63
N LEU A 200 8.68 -8.91 -1.41
CA LEU A 200 8.26 -8.15 -0.22
C LEU A 200 8.70 -6.69 -0.26
N ARG A 201 9.89 -6.41 -0.80
CA ARG A 201 10.41 -5.03 -0.92
C ARG A 201 9.68 -4.21 -1.98
N GLU A 202 9.31 -4.86 -3.09
CA GLU A 202 8.66 -4.22 -4.24
C GLU A 202 7.15 -4.47 -4.30
N GLU A 203 6.60 -5.21 -3.33
CA GLU A 203 5.18 -5.56 -3.19
C GLU A 203 4.59 -6.12 -4.49
N TRP A 204 5.27 -7.11 -5.09
CA TRP A 204 4.90 -7.59 -6.44
C TRP A 204 3.47 -8.15 -6.53
N TRP A 205 2.83 -8.50 -5.42
CA TRP A 205 1.40 -8.88 -5.40
C TRP A 205 0.48 -7.72 -5.80
N LEU A 206 0.92 -6.46 -5.70
CA LEU A 206 0.18 -5.28 -6.16
C LEU A 206 0.37 -5.00 -7.65
N GLU A 207 1.32 -5.65 -8.33
CA GLU A 207 1.45 -5.52 -9.77
C GLU A 207 0.16 -5.99 -10.45
N LYS A 208 -0.32 -5.21 -11.44
CA LYS A 208 -1.60 -5.46 -12.13
C LYS A 208 -1.80 -6.92 -12.53
N ARG A 209 -0.76 -7.56 -13.07
CA ARG A 209 -0.83 -8.97 -13.52
C ARG A 209 -1.04 -9.94 -12.35
N ASN A 210 -0.27 -9.79 -11.28
CA ASN A 210 -0.32 -10.67 -10.13
C ASN A 210 -1.59 -10.41 -9.32
N TYR A 211 -1.89 -9.14 -9.04
CA TYR A 211 -3.09 -8.72 -8.33
C TYR A 211 -4.36 -9.26 -9.00
N SER A 212 -4.47 -9.13 -10.33
CA SER A 212 -5.64 -9.65 -11.06
C SER A 212 -5.78 -11.16 -10.92
N ARG A 213 -4.68 -11.90 -10.84
CA ARG A 213 -4.70 -13.36 -10.65
C ARG A 213 -5.08 -13.72 -9.21
N ILE A 214 -4.52 -13.03 -8.22
CA ILE A 214 -4.86 -13.23 -6.82
C ILE A 214 -6.35 -12.90 -6.60
N LEU A 215 -6.84 -11.79 -7.17
CA LEU A 215 -8.26 -11.42 -7.11
C LEU A 215 -9.17 -12.47 -7.77
N GLN A 216 -8.76 -13.06 -8.89
CA GLN A 216 -9.52 -14.15 -9.53
C GLN A 216 -9.57 -15.40 -8.66
N MET A 217 -8.52 -15.69 -7.91
CA MET A 217 -8.44 -16.88 -7.05
C MET A 217 -9.20 -16.69 -5.73
N PHE A 218 -9.07 -15.52 -5.11
CA PHE A 218 -9.49 -15.30 -3.73
C PHE A 218 -10.55 -14.21 -3.56
N GLY A 219 -10.83 -13.38 -4.57
CA GLY A 219 -11.63 -12.14 -4.42
C GLY A 219 -13.08 -12.30 -3.95
N ASN A 220 -13.62 -13.52 -3.95
CA ASN A 220 -14.95 -13.84 -3.40
C ASN A 220 -14.88 -14.70 -2.12
N SER A 221 -13.69 -14.91 -1.57
CA SER A 221 -13.44 -15.77 -0.41
C SER A 221 -13.13 -14.94 0.83
N THR A 222 -13.37 -15.50 2.00
CA THR A 222 -12.96 -14.91 3.30
C THR A 222 -11.44 -14.77 3.41
N GLU A 223 -10.68 -15.55 2.64
CA GLU A 223 -9.21 -15.45 2.58
C GLU A 223 -8.75 -14.12 1.96
N TRP A 224 -9.59 -13.45 1.16
CA TRP A 224 -9.27 -12.13 0.62
C TRP A 224 -9.05 -11.10 1.72
N ASP A 225 -9.91 -11.10 2.73
CA ASP A 225 -9.84 -10.17 3.85
C ASP A 225 -8.64 -10.49 4.76
N GLU A 226 -8.19 -11.75 4.79
CA GLU A 226 -6.95 -12.14 5.48
C GLU A 226 -5.69 -11.72 4.71
N LEU A 227 -5.71 -11.80 3.37
CA LEU A 227 -4.59 -11.42 2.53
C LEU A 227 -4.46 -9.88 2.42
N PHE A 228 -5.59 -9.20 2.33
CA PHE A 228 -5.71 -7.74 2.24
C PHE A 228 -6.57 -7.22 3.41
N PRO A 229 -6.07 -7.29 4.66
CA PRO A 229 -6.80 -6.77 5.80
C PRO A 229 -7.05 -5.28 5.60
N SER A 230 -8.33 -4.91 5.58
CA SER A 230 -8.77 -3.51 5.60
C SER A 230 -8.39 -2.91 6.96
N GLY A 231 -7.21 -2.28 7.01
CA GLY A 231 -6.76 -1.46 8.13
C GLY A 231 -7.47 -0.11 8.17
#